data_AF-A0A3Q3AZR5-F1
#
_entry.id   AF-A0A3Q3AZR5-F1
#
_cell.length_a   1.000
_cell.length_b   1.000
_cell.length_c   1.000
_cell.angle_alpha   90.00
_cell.angle_beta   90.00
_cell.angle_gamma   90.00
#
_symmetry.space_group_name_H-M   'P 1'
#
loop_
_entity.id
_entity.type
_entity.pdbx_description
1 polymer ?
#
loop_
_entity_poly.entity_id
_entity_poly.type
_entity_poly.pdbx_seq_one_letter_code
_entity_poly.pdbx_strand_id
1 'polypeptide(L)'
;MLCNPTFYFPIIFPASGDASSHIFVEELKTWRDAQSHCRGLLTELVSIQSAEENKAVLNISKSQSVWIGLFRDPWKWSDGSKSSFRFWISDQPSGIVGKKCVVAGFDQEGKWENRNCNNQYSFICYENLILIQKNLSWIEALSYCREHYFDLVHIINKDIQDKVAQKTKSATSSHVWLGLRYSCNFKFWFWAGSTSGCYQNWVRGEGPDKVYECDDGGFSGAINATGGQQWIGLRETKKLNFVCNTQSVRCERTQCEK
;
A
#
# COMPACT_ATOMS: atom_id res chain seq x y z
N MET A 1 15.93 -9.17 18.63
CA MET A 1 15.29 -10.45 18.30
C MET A 1 15.04 -10.45 16.81
N LEU A 2 15.76 -11.30 16.11
CA LEU A 2 15.75 -11.42 14.66
C LEU A 2 14.56 -12.31 14.27
N CYS A 3 13.71 -11.87 13.33
CA CYS A 3 12.75 -12.76 12.69
C CYS A 3 13.54 -13.75 11.83
N ASN A 4 13.54 -15.02 12.24
CA ASN A 4 14.15 -16.12 11.52
C ASN A 4 13.18 -16.59 10.41
N PRO A 5 13.53 -16.52 9.11
CA PRO A 5 12.65 -16.95 8.03
C PRO A 5 13.00 -18.39 7.65
N THR A 6 12.36 -19.36 8.28
CA THR A 6 12.42 -20.75 7.82
C THR A 6 11.01 -21.23 7.55
N PHE A 7 10.49 -20.89 6.37
CA PHE A 7 9.65 -21.73 5.52
C PHE A 7 9.63 -21.09 4.11
N TYR A 8 10.66 -21.39 3.32
CA TYR A 8 10.64 -21.14 1.88
C TYR A 8 9.68 -22.15 1.24
N PHE A 9 8.45 -21.72 0.95
CA PHE A 9 7.73 -22.29 -0.18
C PHE A 9 8.15 -21.50 -1.43
N PRO A 10 8.53 -22.17 -2.54
CA PRO A 10 8.88 -21.49 -3.77
C PRO A 10 7.60 -20.88 -4.35
N ILE A 11 7.39 -19.58 -4.14
CA ILE A 11 6.29 -18.84 -4.75
C ILE A 11 6.67 -18.64 -6.22
N ILE A 12 6.17 -19.52 -7.08
CA ILE A 12 6.08 -19.27 -8.51
C ILE A 12 4.95 -18.27 -8.67
N PHE A 13 5.25 -17.01 -8.99
CA PHE A 13 4.26 -16.01 -9.36
C PHE A 13 3.65 -16.40 -10.72
N PRO A 14 2.36 -16.79 -10.81
CA PRO A 14 1.68 -16.82 -12.09
C PRO A 14 1.28 -15.37 -12.39
N ALA A 15 1.97 -14.74 -13.34
CA ALA A 15 1.55 -13.47 -13.90
C ALA A 15 0.24 -13.67 -14.68
N SER A 16 -0.90 -13.36 -14.07
CA SER A 16 -2.11 -12.98 -14.83
C SER A 16 -3.11 -12.26 -13.93
N GLY A 17 -3.30 -10.98 -14.22
CA GLY A 17 -4.18 -10.05 -13.51
C GLY A 17 -3.82 -8.63 -13.92
N ASP A 18 -4.20 -8.28 -15.16
CA ASP A 18 -3.93 -7.02 -15.83
C ASP A 18 -4.58 -5.83 -15.08
N ALA A 19 -3.80 -5.26 -14.16
CA ALA A 19 -3.85 -3.88 -13.73
C ALA A 19 -2.43 -3.53 -13.27
N SER A 20 -1.64 -2.89 -14.14
CA SER A 20 -0.35 -2.34 -13.73
C SER A 20 -0.61 -1.36 -12.59
N SER A 21 -0.07 -1.65 -11.40
CA SER A 21 -0.12 -0.76 -10.24
C SER A 21 0.67 0.53 -10.46
N HIS A 22 1.37 0.66 -11.59
CA HIS A 22 2.11 1.84 -11.98
C HIS A 22 1.42 2.58 -13.14
N ILE A 23 1.29 3.89 -12.99
CA ILE A 23 0.62 4.79 -13.92
C ILE A 23 1.64 5.84 -14.37
N PHE A 24 2.02 5.82 -15.64
CA PHE A 24 2.87 6.85 -16.23
C PHE A 24 2.03 8.09 -16.59
N VAL A 25 2.46 9.25 -16.12
CA VAL A 25 1.83 10.55 -16.41
C VAL A 25 2.82 11.40 -17.20
N GLU A 26 2.46 11.70 -18.45
CA GLU A 26 3.31 12.44 -19.40
C GLU A 26 3.44 13.94 -19.07
N GLU A 27 2.52 14.50 -18.28
CA GLU A 27 2.53 15.90 -17.91
C GLU A 27 3.82 16.31 -17.18
N LEU A 28 4.44 17.41 -17.62
CA LEU A 28 5.62 17.96 -16.97
C LEU A 28 5.23 18.77 -15.73
N LYS A 29 5.63 18.30 -14.55
CA LYS A 29 5.30 18.93 -13.26
C LYS A 29 6.51 19.03 -12.36
N THR A 30 6.48 20.00 -11.44
CA THR A 30 7.44 20.02 -10.31
C THR A 30 7.23 18.77 -9.45
N TRP A 31 8.24 18.35 -8.68
CA TRP A 31 8.10 17.14 -7.87
C TRP A 31 6.90 17.22 -6.91
N ARG A 32 6.65 18.39 -6.32
CA ARG A 32 5.52 18.61 -5.41
C ARG A 32 4.18 18.54 -6.13
N ASP A 33 4.09 19.12 -7.33
CA ASP A 33 2.85 19.09 -8.11
C ASP A 33 2.56 17.68 -8.67
N ALA A 34 3.61 16.95 -9.07
CA ALA A 34 3.52 15.54 -9.44
C ALA A 34 3.01 14.68 -8.28
N GLN A 35 3.55 14.88 -7.08
CA GLN A 35 3.06 14.23 -5.86
C GLN A 35 1.58 14.54 -5.60
N SER A 36 1.21 15.82 -5.69
CA SER A 36 -0.18 16.24 -5.50
C SER A 36 -1.10 15.64 -6.55
N HIS A 37 -0.64 15.48 -7.79
CA HIS A 37 -1.39 14.84 -8.86
C HIS A 37 -1.65 13.36 -8.54
N CYS A 38 -0.62 12.58 -8.18
CA CYS A 38 -0.81 11.18 -7.80
C CYS A 38 -1.78 11.02 -6.62
N ARG A 39 -1.68 11.90 -5.60
CA ARG A 39 -2.61 11.91 -4.47
C ARG A 39 -4.04 12.23 -4.87
N GLY A 40 -4.23 13.11 -5.85
CA GLY A 40 -5.54 13.38 -6.46
C GLY A 40 -6.18 12.15 -7.09
N LEU A 41 -5.36 11.21 -7.58
CA LEU A 41 -5.78 9.91 -8.11
C LEU A 41 -5.92 8.82 -7.03
N LEU A 42 -5.83 9.17 -5.73
CA LEU A 42 -5.78 8.21 -4.61
C LEU A 42 -4.58 7.24 -4.70
N THR A 43 -3.49 7.70 -5.29
CA THR A 43 -2.20 7.00 -5.44
C THR A 43 -1.09 7.85 -4.80
N GLU A 44 0.17 7.46 -5.01
CA GLU A 44 1.34 8.24 -4.58
C GLU A 44 2.44 8.17 -5.64
N LEU A 45 3.42 9.07 -5.64
CA LEU A 45 4.61 8.88 -6.46
C LEU A 45 5.27 7.52 -6.13
N VAL A 46 5.72 6.81 -7.16
CA VAL A 46 6.25 5.45 -7.02
C VAL A 46 7.40 5.38 -6.02
N SER A 47 7.31 4.45 -5.07
CA SER A 47 8.45 4.01 -4.29
C SER A 47 9.04 2.75 -4.91
N ILE A 48 10.37 2.62 -4.90
CA ILE A 48 11.04 1.48 -5.54
C ILE A 48 11.76 0.65 -4.49
N GLN A 49 11.38 -0.62 -4.38
CA GLN A 49 11.79 -1.55 -3.35
C GLN A 49 12.77 -2.61 -3.85
N SER A 50 12.84 -2.83 -5.16
CA SER A 50 13.76 -3.80 -5.77
C SER A 50 14.21 -3.42 -7.19
N ALA A 51 15.18 -4.16 -7.73
CA ALA A 51 15.65 -3.98 -9.09
C ALA A 51 14.58 -4.36 -10.13
N GLU A 52 13.77 -5.38 -9.83
CA GLU A 52 12.65 -5.83 -10.67
C GLU A 52 11.60 -4.74 -10.77
N GLU A 53 11.28 -4.07 -9.66
CA GLU A 53 10.37 -2.94 -9.65
C GLU A 53 10.94 -1.74 -10.41
N ASN A 54 12.23 -1.44 -10.23
CA ASN A 54 12.90 -0.39 -11.00
C ASN A 54 12.79 -0.64 -12.51
N LYS A 55 12.94 -1.91 -12.92
CA LYS A 55 12.77 -2.33 -14.31
C LYS A 55 11.31 -2.19 -14.78
N ALA A 56 10.33 -2.49 -13.93
CA ALA A 56 8.92 -2.29 -14.26
C ALA A 56 8.58 -0.80 -14.47
N VAL A 57 9.07 0.08 -13.59
CA VAL A 57 8.99 1.54 -13.72
C VAL A 57 9.62 2.02 -15.03
N LEU A 58 10.79 1.48 -15.37
CA LEU A 58 11.49 1.80 -16.62
C LEU A 58 10.68 1.39 -17.87
N ASN A 59 10.10 0.20 -17.86
CA ASN A 59 9.36 -0.35 -19.01
C ASN A 59 8.09 0.43 -19.35
N ILE A 60 7.45 1.09 -18.37
CA ILE A 60 6.25 1.89 -18.60
C ILE A 60 6.56 3.36 -18.92
N SER A 61 7.76 3.83 -18.55
CA SER A 61 8.17 5.20 -18.80
C SER A 61 8.33 5.43 -20.30
N LYS A 62 7.69 6.49 -20.81
CA LYS A 62 7.88 6.95 -22.20
C LYS A 62 8.78 8.18 -22.28
N SER A 63 9.34 8.63 -21.16
CA SER A 63 10.21 9.80 -21.07
C SER A 63 11.63 9.41 -20.66
N GLN A 64 12.58 10.25 -21.05
CA GLN A 64 13.99 10.08 -20.70
C GLN A 64 14.25 10.14 -19.20
N SER A 65 13.47 10.93 -18.45
CA SER A 65 13.57 11.00 -17.00
C SER A 65 12.20 11.23 -16.40
N VAL A 66 11.92 10.53 -15.30
CA VAL A 66 10.64 10.60 -14.60
C VAL A 66 10.86 10.84 -13.11
N TRP A 67 10.02 11.66 -12.48
CA TRP A 67 10.01 11.76 -11.02
C TRP A 67 9.59 10.45 -10.38
N ILE A 68 10.30 10.07 -9.32
CA ILE A 68 9.94 9.01 -8.38
C ILE A 68 9.68 9.62 -6.99
N GLY A 69 9.13 8.85 -6.07
CA GLY A 69 8.76 9.30 -4.73
C GLY A 69 9.92 9.59 -3.78
N LEU A 70 11.18 9.39 -4.19
CA LEU A 70 12.34 9.60 -3.33
C LEU A 70 12.71 11.09 -3.24
N PHE A 71 12.81 11.61 -2.01
CA PHE A 71 13.07 13.03 -1.76
C PHE A 71 13.74 13.29 -0.41
N ARG A 72 14.28 14.52 -0.26
CA ARG A 72 15.00 15.10 0.90
C ARG A 72 16.27 14.34 1.30
N ASP A 73 17.15 15.00 2.04
CA ASP A 73 18.31 14.38 2.68
C ASP A 73 18.16 14.57 4.20
N PRO A 74 18.09 13.48 5.01
CA PRO A 74 18.17 12.07 4.62
C PRO A 74 17.02 11.63 3.71
N TRP A 75 17.33 10.73 2.76
CA TRP A 75 16.40 10.22 1.72
C TRP A 75 15.20 9.48 2.28
N LYS A 76 14.01 9.94 1.91
CA LYS A 76 12.71 9.38 2.31
C LYS A 76 11.82 9.18 1.10
N TRP A 77 10.93 8.20 1.17
CA TRP A 77 9.89 8.00 0.17
C TRP A 77 8.62 8.78 0.53
N SER A 78 7.95 9.33 -0.48
CA SER A 78 6.72 10.14 -0.35
C SER A 78 5.53 9.36 0.20
N ASP A 79 5.49 8.05 -0.05
CA ASP A 79 4.48 7.10 0.44
C ASP A 79 4.75 6.61 1.87
N GLY A 80 5.86 7.05 2.49
CA GLY A 80 6.30 6.58 3.81
C GLY A 80 7.03 5.23 3.78
N SER A 81 7.27 4.64 2.60
CA SER A 81 8.04 3.42 2.46
C SER A 81 9.42 3.57 3.11
N LYS A 82 9.86 2.50 3.76
CA LYS A 82 11.17 2.41 4.42
C LYS A 82 12.17 1.61 3.60
N SER A 83 11.90 1.43 2.30
CA SER A 83 12.84 0.78 1.39
C SER A 83 14.22 1.43 1.48
N SER A 84 15.24 0.61 1.75
CA SER A 84 16.65 0.98 1.68
C SER A 84 17.25 0.76 0.29
N PHE A 85 16.48 0.22 -0.66
CA PHE A 85 16.94 0.01 -2.02
C PHE A 85 17.26 1.35 -2.67
N ARG A 86 18.45 1.44 -3.28
CA ARG A 86 18.94 2.63 -3.96
C ARG A 86 19.59 2.20 -5.26
N PHE A 87 19.21 2.86 -6.35
CA PHE A 87 19.72 2.55 -7.68
C PHE A 87 20.39 3.79 -8.30
N TRP A 88 21.21 4.47 -7.51
CA TRP A 88 21.93 5.68 -7.95
C TRP A 88 22.86 5.40 -9.13
N ILE A 89 23.00 6.37 -10.02
CA ILE A 89 24.14 6.41 -10.95
C ILE A 89 25.44 6.68 -10.15
N SER A 90 26.59 6.37 -10.76
CA SER A 90 27.90 6.69 -10.19
C SER A 90 27.94 8.15 -9.72
N ASP A 91 28.55 8.36 -8.55
CA ASP A 91 28.76 9.69 -7.96
C ASP A 91 27.47 10.46 -7.58
N GLN A 92 26.34 9.74 -7.50
CA GLN A 92 25.08 10.25 -6.94
C GLN A 92 24.77 9.60 -5.58
N PRO A 93 24.03 10.30 -4.69
CA PRO A 93 23.49 11.65 -4.88
C PRO A 93 24.56 12.75 -4.82
N SER A 94 24.40 13.78 -5.65
CA SER A 94 25.29 14.95 -5.61
C SER A 94 25.06 15.76 -4.34
N GLY A 95 26.14 16.22 -3.69
CA GLY A 95 26.09 17.10 -2.51
C GLY A 95 25.65 18.55 -2.79
N ILE A 96 25.13 18.83 -3.99
CA ILE A 96 24.73 20.17 -4.40
C ILE A 96 23.49 20.61 -3.61
N VAL A 97 23.60 21.75 -2.93
CA VAL A 97 22.51 22.34 -2.15
C VAL A 97 21.29 22.57 -3.04
N GLY A 98 20.13 22.09 -2.58
CA GLY A 98 18.84 22.29 -3.27
C GLY A 98 18.41 21.15 -4.19
N LYS A 99 19.27 20.18 -4.52
CA LYS A 99 18.88 18.97 -5.26
C LYS A 99 18.32 17.91 -4.31
N LYS A 100 17.03 18.02 -4.00
CA LYS A 100 16.35 17.19 -2.99
C LYS A 100 15.27 16.27 -3.55
N CYS A 101 15.13 16.15 -4.85
CA CYS A 101 14.13 15.30 -5.51
C CYS A 101 14.80 14.40 -6.52
N VAL A 102 14.27 13.20 -6.77
CA VAL A 102 14.98 12.16 -7.51
C VAL A 102 14.22 11.79 -8.78
N VAL A 103 14.95 11.73 -9.89
CA VAL A 103 14.46 11.16 -11.15
C VAL A 103 15.09 9.80 -11.39
N ALA A 104 14.34 8.90 -12.04
CA ALA A 104 14.90 7.73 -12.69
C ALA A 104 15.05 8.02 -14.19
N GLY A 105 16.23 7.76 -14.75
CA GLY A 105 16.56 8.07 -16.15
C GLY A 105 16.59 6.82 -17.03
N PHE A 106 15.92 6.85 -18.19
CA PHE A 106 15.91 5.73 -19.14
C PHE A 106 17.26 5.57 -19.86
N ASP A 107 17.88 6.70 -20.21
CA ASP A 107 19.22 6.78 -20.81
C ASP A 107 20.32 6.27 -19.86
N GLN A 108 20.02 6.18 -18.57
CA GLN A 108 20.92 5.67 -17.53
C GLN A 108 20.54 4.26 -17.04
N GLU A 109 19.85 3.46 -17.87
CA GLU A 109 19.40 2.10 -17.52
C GLU A 109 18.48 2.07 -16.28
N GLY A 110 17.68 3.12 -16.08
CA GLY A 110 16.81 3.28 -14.92
C GLY A 110 17.52 3.71 -13.65
N LYS A 111 18.81 4.10 -13.72
CA LYS A 111 19.54 4.65 -12.58
C LYS A 111 19.05 6.03 -12.18
N TRP A 112 19.29 6.37 -10.92
CA TRP A 112 18.71 7.53 -10.28
C TRP A 112 19.72 8.64 -10.09
N GLU A 113 19.23 9.87 -10.09
CA GLU A 113 20.01 11.06 -9.79
C GLU A 113 19.15 12.10 -9.06
N ASN A 114 19.77 12.91 -8.20
CA ASN A 114 19.05 14.01 -7.56
C ASN A 114 19.03 15.26 -8.47
N ARG A 115 17.88 15.93 -8.47
CA ARG A 115 17.56 17.12 -9.25
C ARG A 115 16.91 18.18 -8.36
N ASN A 116 16.86 19.42 -8.87
CA ASN A 116 16.14 20.50 -8.22
C ASN A 116 14.64 20.17 -8.30
N CYS A 117 13.95 20.22 -7.16
CA CYS A 117 12.53 19.87 -7.07
C CYS A 117 11.61 20.78 -7.91
N ASN A 118 12.09 21.97 -8.28
CA ASN A 118 11.37 22.93 -9.12
C ASN A 118 11.52 22.63 -10.63
N ASN A 119 12.38 21.70 -11.02
CA ASN A 119 12.44 21.23 -12.40
C ASN A 119 11.12 20.52 -12.75
N GLN A 120 10.78 20.50 -14.04
CA GLN A 120 9.58 19.83 -14.51
C GLN A 120 9.95 18.55 -15.25
N TYR A 121 9.38 17.43 -14.81
CA TYR A 121 9.50 16.13 -15.46
C TYR A 121 8.14 15.44 -15.46
N SER A 122 7.97 14.49 -16.38
CA SER A 122 6.92 13.48 -16.29
C SER A 122 7.17 12.61 -15.05
N PHE A 123 6.19 11.80 -14.67
CA PHE A 123 6.24 11.12 -13.38
C PHE A 123 5.45 9.83 -13.37
N ILE A 124 5.74 8.97 -12.40
CA ILE A 124 5.06 7.69 -12.24
C ILE A 124 4.34 7.67 -10.90
N CYS A 125 3.02 7.51 -10.98
CA CYS A 125 2.19 7.23 -9.82
C CYS A 125 2.10 5.73 -9.59
N TYR A 126 1.86 5.33 -8.34
CA TYR A 126 1.74 3.95 -7.91
C TYR A 126 0.53 3.75 -7.00
N GLU A 127 -0.29 2.76 -7.34
CA GLU A 127 -1.44 2.33 -6.57
C GLU A 127 -1.03 1.23 -5.58
N ASN A 128 -1.02 1.58 -4.29
CA ASN A 128 -0.67 0.68 -3.19
C ASN A 128 -1.87 -0.14 -2.65
N LEU A 129 -3.07 0.11 -3.17
CA LEU A 129 -4.34 -0.44 -2.70
C LEU A 129 -5.27 -0.74 -3.87
N ILE A 130 -5.69 -2.00 -4.01
CA ILE A 130 -6.59 -2.44 -5.08
C ILE A 130 -7.87 -3.05 -4.49
N LEU A 131 -9.03 -2.64 -5.01
CA LEU A 131 -10.32 -3.26 -4.70
C LEU A 131 -10.56 -4.45 -5.63
N ILE A 132 -10.83 -5.62 -5.06
CA ILE A 132 -11.15 -6.84 -5.79
C ILE A 132 -12.66 -7.09 -5.76
N GLN A 133 -13.29 -7.07 -6.93
CA GLN A 133 -14.75 -7.22 -7.12
C GLN A 133 -15.24 -8.69 -7.05
N LYS A 134 -14.48 -9.59 -6.42
CA LYS A 134 -14.87 -10.98 -6.21
C LYS A 134 -15.59 -11.11 -4.86
N ASN A 135 -16.62 -11.95 -4.78
CA ASN A 135 -17.31 -12.22 -3.52
C ASN A 135 -16.74 -13.48 -2.88
N LEU A 136 -15.81 -13.32 -1.93
CA LEU A 136 -15.10 -14.42 -1.26
C LEU A 136 -15.27 -14.36 0.26
N SER A 137 -15.16 -15.51 0.92
CA SER A 137 -15.00 -15.57 2.38
C SER A 137 -13.69 -14.88 2.79
N TRP A 138 -13.58 -14.52 4.06
CA TRP A 138 -12.39 -13.78 4.52
C TRP A 138 -11.08 -14.56 4.30
N ILE A 139 -11.09 -15.87 4.56
CA ILE A 139 -9.90 -16.74 4.37
C ILE A 139 -9.54 -16.86 2.88
N GLU A 140 -10.54 -17.04 2.01
CA GLU A 140 -10.34 -17.08 0.55
C GLU A 140 -9.79 -15.74 0.03
N ALA A 141 -10.33 -14.61 0.51
CA ALA A 141 -9.86 -13.27 0.17
C ALA A 141 -8.42 -13.02 0.63
N LEU A 142 -8.07 -13.44 1.86
CA LEU A 142 -6.70 -13.38 2.37
C LEU A 142 -5.74 -14.18 1.49
N SER A 143 -6.11 -15.43 1.17
CA SER A 143 -5.30 -16.28 0.29
C SER A 143 -5.11 -15.63 -1.08
N TYR A 144 -6.19 -15.10 -1.67
CA TYR A 144 -6.15 -14.43 -2.95
C TYR A 144 -5.20 -13.22 -2.94
N CYS A 145 -5.29 -12.36 -1.92
CA CYS A 145 -4.38 -11.21 -1.82
C CYS A 145 -2.92 -11.65 -1.66
N ARG A 146 -2.63 -12.74 -0.95
CA ARG A 146 -1.25 -13.22 -0.75
C ARG A 146 -0.67 -13.96 -1.96
N GLU A 147 -1.53 -14.52 -2.80
CA GLU A 147 -1.14 -15.21 -4.03
C GLU A 147 -0.92 -14.23 -5.19
N HIS A 148 -1.76 -13.20 -5.31
CA HIS A 148 -1.75 -12.27 -6.43
C HIS A 148 -1.16 -10.89 -6.12
N TYR A 149 -1.14 -10.50 -4.84
CA TYR A 149 -0.68 -9.20 -4.37
C TYR A 149 0.20 -9.40 -3.12
N PHE A 150 0.18 -8.46 -2.16
CA PHE A 150 0.94 -8.61 -0.92
C PHE A 150 0.11 -9.24 0.21
N ASP A 151 -0.95 -8.57 0.65
CA ASP A 151 -1.84 -9.06 1.71
C ASP A 151 -3.18 -8.29 1.69
N LEU A 152 -4.16 -8.67 2.51
CA LEU A 152 -5.34 -7.82 2.75
C LEU A 152 -4.92 -6.46 3.36
N VAL A 153 -5.71 -5.42 3.12
CA VAL A 153 -5.39 -4.06 3.58
C VAL A 153 -5.37 -3.95 5.10
N HIS A 154 -4.40 -3.19 5.63
CA HIS A 154 -4.33 -2.81 7.04
C HIS A 154 -4.47 -1.29 7.15
N ILE A 155 -5.43 -0.83 7.96
CA ILE A 155 -5.70 0.60 8.11
C ILE A 155 -5.03 1.10 9.40
N ILE A 156 -3.81 1.61 9.27
CA ILE A 156 -2.97 2.02 10.40
C ILE A 156 -3.01 3.52 10.71
N ASN A 157 -3.62 4.32 9.83
CA ASN A 157 -3.78 5.77 10.01
C ASN A 157 -4.98 6.27 9.20
N LYS A 158 -5.31 7.56 9.40
CA LYS A 158 -6.44 8.22 8.73
C LYS A 158 -6.28 8.33 7.21
N ASP A 159 -5.08 8.49 6.69
CA ASP A 159 -4.84 8.60 5.24
C ASP A 159 -5.23 7.29 4.52
N ILE A 160 -4.80 6.15 5.06
CA ILE A 160 -5.18 4.83 4.52
C ILE A 160 -6.68 4.60 4.69
N GLN A 161 -7.26 5.01 5.82
CA GLN A 161 -8.70 4.91 6.05
C GLN A 161 -9.49 5.64 4.95
N ASP A 162 -9.13 6.89 4.68
CA ASP A 162 -9.85 7.72 3.72
C ASP A 162 -9.68 7.17 2.29
N LYS A 163 -8.48 6.69 1.93
CA LYS A 163 -8.21 6.02 0.65
C LYS A 163 -9.03 4.74 0.46
N VAL A 164 -9.02 3.84 1.45
CA VAL A 164 -9.80 2.60 1.42
C VAL A 164 -11.28 2.92 1.29
N ALA A 165 -11.78 3.85 2.10
CA ALA A 165 -13.18 4.25 2.06
C ALA A 165 -13.60 4.79 0.69
N GLN A 166 -12.80 5.63 0.05
CA GLN A 166 -13.09 6.12 -1.30
C GLN A 166 -13.10 4.97 -2.33
N LYS A 167 -12.12 4.06 -2.28
CA LYS A 167 -12.07 2.90 -3.18
C LYS A 167 -13.28 1.98 -3.00
N THR A 168 -13.71 1.74 -1.77
CA THR A 168 -14.82 0.82 -1.47
C THR A 168 -16.18 1.29 -1.98
N LYS A 169 -16.34 2.57 -2.34
CA LYS A 169 -17.60 3.11 -2.89
C LYS A 169 -18.03 2.43 -4.20
N SER A 170 -17.08 1.92 -4.98
CA SER A 170 -17.38 1.20 -6.21
C SER A 170 -17.60 -0.30 -6.00
N ALA A 171 -17.54 -0.79 -4.76
CA ALA A 171 -17.76 -2.20 -4.45
C ALA A 171 -19.19 -2.63 -4.77
N THR A 172 -19.33 -3.86 -5.25
CA THR A 172 -20.63 -4.50 -5.51
C THR A 172 -21.27 -5.07 -4.25
N SER A 173 -20.45 -5.47 -3.27
CA SER A 173 -20.91 -5.91 -1.94
C SER A 173 -21.11 -4.73 -0.99
N SER A 174 -22.09 -4.82 -0.08
CA SER A 174 -22.41 -3.75 0.89
C SER A 174 -21.30 -3.48 1.92
N HIS A 175 -20.41 -4.45 2.11
CA HIS A 175 -19.26 -4.39 3.00
C HIS A 175 -18.06 -4.98 2.28
N VAL A 176 -16.87 -4.54 2.63
CA VAL A 176 -15.62 -4.96 1.98
C VAL A 176 -14.66 -5.48 3.04
N TRP A 177 -14.10 -6.68 2.84
CA TRP A 177 -13.14 -7.25 3.78
C TRP A 177 -11.87 -6.42 3.88
N LEU A 178 -11.42 -6.28 5.12
CA LEU A 178 -10.12 -5.74 5.49
C LEU A 178 -9.25 -6.88 6.05
N GLY A 179 -7.96 -6.64 6.27
CA GLY A 179 -7.07 -7.60 6.90
C GLY A 179 -7.27 -7.75 8.41
N LEU A 180 -8.40 -7.30 8.97
CA LEU A 180 -8.66 -7.28 10.41
C LEU A 180 -9.33 -8.59 10.84
N ARG A 181 -8.82 -9.25 11.88
CA ARG A 181 -9.32 -10.54 12.36
C ARG A 181 -9.50 -10.55 13.88
N TYR A 182 -10.54 -11.22 14.36
CA TYR A 182 -10.78 -11.40 15.78
C TYR A 182 -10.15 -12.69 16.29
N SER A 183 -9.38 -12.61 17.37
CA SER A 183 -8.87 -13.77 18.08
C SER A 183 -9.87 -14.24 19.12
N CYS A 184 -10.57 -15.34 18.86
CA CYS A 184 -11.58 -15.88 19.77
C CYS A 184 -11.02 -16.40 21.09
N ASN A 185 -9.75 -16.84 21.11
CA ASN A 185 -9.08 -17.32 22.32
C ASN A 185 -8.66 -16.16 23.24
N PHE A 186 -8.10 -15.10 22.65
CA PHE A 186 -7.54 -13.98 23.41
C PHE A 186 -8.45 -12.74 23.45
N LYS A 187 -9.61 -12.80 22.80
CA LYS A 187 -10.66 -11.78 22.78
C LYS A 187 -10.20 -10.40 22.30
N PHE A 188 -9.30 -10.35 21.31
CA PHE A 188 -8.81 -9.09 20.73
C PHE A 188 -8.80 -9.12 19.20
N TRP A 189 -8.84 -7.93 18.61
CA TRP A 189 -8.69 -7.70 17.17
C TRP A 189 -7.22 -7.50 16.79
N PHE A 190 -6.80 -8.06 15.66
CA PHE A 190 -5.47 -7.87 15.10
C PHE A 190 -5.47 -7.82 13.58
N TRP A 191 -4.48 -7.16 13.00
CA TRP A 191 -4.27 -7.12 11.56
C TRP A 191 -3.46 -8.35 11.10
N ALA A 192 -3.93 -9.05 10.08
CA ALA A 192 -3.40 -10.35 9.64
C ALA A 192 -1.96 -10.28 9.08
N GLY A 193 -1.52 -9.12 8.60
CA GLY A 193 -0.16 -8.89 8.13
C GLY A 193 0.52 -7.66 8.75
N SER A 194 0.06 -7.17 9.90
CA SER A 194 0.76 -6.15 10.69
C SER A 194 0.52 -6.31 12.19
N THR A 195 1.55 -6.08 13.00
CA THR A 195 1.44 -6.06 14.46
C THR A 195 1.28 -4.66 15.05
N SER A 196 1.14 -3.62 14.22
CA SER A 196 1.27 -2.23 14.69
C SER A 196 0.30 -1.27 14.00
N GLY A 197 -0.54 -0.62 14.80
CA GLY A 197 -1.43 0.49 14.43
C GLY A 197 -2.44 0.77 15.55
N CYS A 198 -2.37 1.95 16.17
CA CYS A 198 -3.31 2.38 17.23
C CYS A 198 -4.59 3.01 16.65
N TYR A 199 -4.60 3.27 15.34
CA TYR A 199 -5.73 3.86 14.65
C TYR A 199 -6.94 2.93 14.71
N GLN A 200 -8.10 3.48 15.02
CA GLN A 200 -9.36 2.75 15.08
C GLN A 200 -10.48 3.59 14.48
N ASN A 201 -11.40 2.95 13.76
CA ASN A 201 -12.57 3.61 13.20
C ASN A 201 -13.80 2.70 13.24
N TRP A 202 -14.11 2.13 14.41
CA TRP A 202 -15.22 1.19 14.58
C TRP A 202 -16.60 1.85 14.50
N VAL A 203 -17.59 1.08 14.07
CA VAL A 203 -19.01 1.41 14.25
C VAL A 203 -19.32 1.42 15.76
N ARG A 204 -20.26 2.26 16.18
CA ARG A 204 -20.70 2.32 17.59
C ARG A 204 -21.14 0.94 18.08
N GLY A 205 -20.53 0.48 19.17
CA GLY A 205 -20.80 -0.82 19.77
C GLY A 205 -19.97 -1.99 19.22
N GLU A 206 -19.15 -1.75 18.19
CA GLU A 206 -18.13 -2.71 17.72
C GLU A 206 -16.76 -2.37 18.30
N GLY A 207 -15.76 -3.21 18.01
CA GLY A 207 -14.35 -2.93 18.32
C GLY A 207 -13.78 -3.73 19.49
N PRO A 208 -12.73 -3.22 20.16
CA PRO A 208 -11.94 -3.97 21.14
C PRO A 208 -12.75 -4.43 22.36
N ASP A 209 -13.73 -3.64 22.77
CA ASP A 209 -14.52 -3.93 23.98
C ASP A 209 -15.65 -4.95 23.71
N LYS A 210 -15.96 -5.21 22.43
CA LYS A 210 -16.99 -6.18 22.05
C LYS A 210 -16.41 -7.59 22.05
N VAL A 211 -17.05 -8.47 22.81
CA VAL A 211 -16.75 -9.90 22.83
C VAL A 211 -17.61 -10.62 21.80
N TYR A 212 -16.98 -11.41 20.94
CA TYR A 212 -17.69 -12.28 19.98
C TYR A 212 -17.64 -13.73 20.46
N GLU A 213 -18.80 -14.38 20.35
CA GLU A 213 -18.98 -15.81 20.58
C GLU A 213 -18.70 -16.55 19.27
N CYS A 214 -17.66 -17.38 19.28
CA CYS A 214 -17.13 -18.01 18.08
C CYS A 214 -17.55 -19.48 17.92
N ASP A 215 -18.65 -19.87 18.57
CA ASP A 215 -19.15 -21.24 18.57
C ASP A 215 -19.48 -21.71 17.14
N ASP A 216 -19.95 -20.78 16.30
CA ASP A 216 -20.27 -21.00 14.88
C ASP A 216 -19.30 -20.26 13.94
N GLY A 217 -18.00 -20.29 14.25
CA GLY A 217 -16.92 -19.79 13.38
C GLY A 217 -16.35 -18.41 13.75
N GLY A 218 -15.35 -17.99 12.97
CA GLY A 218 -14.57 -16.78 13.23
C GLY A 218 -15.27 -15.49 12.82
N PHE A 219 -14.74 -14.37 13.35
CA PHE A 219 -15.14 -13.03 12.98
C PHE A 219 -13.96 -12.27 12.38
N SER A 220 -14.25 -11.52 11.33
CA SER A 220 -13.29 -10.66 10.65
C SER A 220 -13.88 -9.29 10.37
N GLY A 221 -13.02 -8.29 10.22
CA GLY A 221 -13.40 -6.89 10.08
C GLY A 221 -13.65 -6.53 8.63
N ALA A 222 -14.74 -5.81 8.40
CA ALA A 222 -15.09 -5.23 7.12
C ALA A 222 -15.37 -3.73 7.26
N ILE A 223 -15.20 -2.98 6.17
CA ILE A 223 -15.66 -1.59 6.06
C ILE A 223 -16.99 -1.55 5.30
N ASN A 224 -17.90 -0.68 5.72
CA ASN A 224 -19.13 -0.42 4.97
C ASN A 224 -18.81 0.36 3.67
N ALA A 225 -19.29 -0.16 2.52
CA ALA A 225 -19.07 0.43 1.20
C ALA A 225 -19.95 1.66 0.91
N THR A 226 -21.13 1.75 1.53
CA THR A 226 -22.18 2.73 1.18
C THR A 226 -22.41 3.82 2.23
N GLY A 227 -21.77 3.76 3.40
CA GLY A 227 -21.87 4.82 4.42
C GLY A 227 -21.06 4.59 5.69
N GLY A 228 -20.75 5.67 6.41
CA GLY A 228 -20.06 5.65 7.72
C GLY A 228 -18.54 5.43 7.66
N GLN A 229 -18.02 4.74 6.65
CA GLN A 229 -16.58 4.42 6.49
C GLN A 229 -15.98 3.68 7.71
N GLN A 230 -16.83 3.17 8.59
CA GLN A 230 -16.46 2.56 9.85
C GLN A 230 -16.31 1.03 9.73
N TRP A 231 -15.54 0.46 10.63
CA TRP A 231 -15.25 -0.97 10.70
C TRP A 231 -16.31 -1.70 11.51
N ILE A 232 -16.65 -2.91 11.06
CA ILE A 232 -17.62 -3.79 11.71
C ILE A 232 -17.10 -5.23 11.69
N GLY A 233 -17.34 -5.98 12.76
CA GLY A 233 -17.06 -7.41 12.80
C GLY A 233 -18.18 -8.22 12.14
N LEU A 234 -17.85 -9.06 11.16
CA LEU A 234 -18.77 -9.93 10.45
C LEU A 234 -18.28 -11.39 10.50
N ARG A 235 -19.22 -12.34 10.39
CA ARG A 235 -18.88 -13.77 10.30
C ARG A 235 -18.02 -14.04 9.06
N GLU A 236 -16.94 -14.81 9.23
CA GLU A 236 -15.98 -15.14 8.16
C GLU A 236 -16.62 -15.89 6.98
N THR A 237 -17.78 -16.52 7.18
CA THR A 237 -18.55 -17.24 6.15
C THR A 237 -19.23 -16.32 5.14
N LYS A 238 -19.37 -15.01 5.43
CA LYS A 238 -19.91 -14.06 4.46
C LYS A 238 -18.99 -13.92 3.24
N LYS A 239 -19.59 -13.78 2.06
CA LYS A 239 -18.86 -13.55 0.81
C LYS A 239 -18.95 -12.07 0.42
N LEU A 240 -17.81 -11.38 0.41
CA LEU A 240 -17.71 -9.94 0.18
C LEU A 240 -16.58 -9.63 -0.80
N ASN A 241 -16.61 -8.44 -1.38
CA ASN A 241 -15.42 -7.84 -2.01
C ASN A 241 -14.37 -7.55 -0.95
N PHE A 242 -13.15 -7.27 -1.38
CA PHE A 242 -12.03 -7.10 -0.46
C PHE A 242 -10.94 -6.20 -1.06
N VAL A 243 -10.16 -5.55 -0.21
CA VAL A 243 -9.07 -4.66 -0.64
C VAL A 243 -7.73 -5.31 -0.29
N CYS A 244 -6.86 -5.42 -1.30
CA CYS A 244 -5.50 -5.90 -1.12
C CYS A 244 -4.51 -4.72 -1.09
N ASN A 245 -3.46 -4.86 -0.29
CA ASN A 245 -2.22 -4.12 -0.48
C ASN A 245 -1.46 -4.75 -1.66
N THR A 246 -0.93 -3.92 -2.55
CA THR A 246 -0.12 -4.36 -3.69
C THR A 246 1.38 -4.41 -3.36
N GLN A 247 1.79 -3.89 -2.19
CA GLN A 247 3.16 -3.88 -1.70
C GLN A 247 3.22 -4.02 -0.17
N SER A 248 4.42 -4.34 0.33
CA SER A 248 4.68 -4.44 1.77
C SER A 248 4.54 -3.07 2.44
N VAL A 249 3.61 -2.98 3.40
CA VAL A 249 3.52 -1.86 4.34
C VAL A 249 4.36 -2.23 5.57
N ARG A 250 5.63 -1.76 5.63
CA ARG A 250 6.52 -2.16 6.74
C ARG A 250 6.10 -1.47 8.04
N CYS A 251 5.98 -2.26 9.12
CA CYS A 251 5.56 -1.82 10.45
C CYS A 251 6.16 -0.45 10.84
N GLU A 252 5.30 0.53 11.06
CA GLU A 252 5.68 1.70 11.83
C GLU A 252 5.76 1.29 13.30
N ARG A 253 6.90 1.55 13.94
CA ARG A 253 6.91 1.69 15.41
C ARG A 253 6.20 2.99 15.74
N THR A 254 4.89 3.00 15.62
CA THR A 254 4.07 4.03 16.23
C THR A 254 3.95 3.63 17.68
N GLN A 255 4.70 4.30 18.55
CA GLN A 255 4.52 4.16 19.99
C GLN A 255 3.14 4.74 20.28
N CYS A 256 2.18 3.89 20.65
CA CYS A 256 0.88 4.38 21.10
C CYS A 256 1.12 5.18 22.39
N GLU A 257 1.04 6.50 22.32
CA GLU A 257 0.97 7.33 23.53
C GLU A 257 -0.34 6.99 24.26
N LYS A 258 -0.23 6.74 25.56
CA LYS A 258 -1.35 6.39 26.44
C LYS A 258 -2.18 7.62 26.79
#